data_AF-H5WKD5-F1
#
_entry.id   AF-H5WKD5-F1
#
_cell.length_a   1.000
_cell.length_b   1.000
_cell.length_c   1.000
_cell.angle_alpha   90.00
_cell.angle_beta   90.00
_cell.angle_gamma   90.00
#
_symmetry.space_group_name_H-M   'P 1'
#
loop_
_entity.id
_entity.type
_entity.pdbx_description
1 polymer ?
#
loop_
_entity_poly.entity_id
_entity_poly.type
_entity_poly.pdbx_seq_one_letter_code
_entity_poly.pdbx_strand_id
1 'polypeptide(L)'
;MAAATGLRRPRELVHSLALLGALSALWALPLATLAAAPVATAPKPAVCLIEPDSVAEVGSQVVGLVERLHVERGESVRAGQALVSLRADVERANAHVADTRAGIDADVRAAAASLDLAQQKFKRAQALVKESFVSDQALEQARSERELAAQRLAQARGQQQIYQQERRVADAQLGLRSVKSPLSGVVVERYVNVGERVEERPLLRVAVIDPLRVELMVPTALYGSIQRGGQLTIRPELPGQAPVTATVRQVDKVMDAASNTFRVRLSLPNPNNRMPAGLRCKVDLPGMTQASAAELRPTPKAVPGTAQDAAAPRTGTSSTSGARSGFSLFNRASAQSNTPAPRASLRMALALD
;
A
#
# COMPACT_ATOMS: atom_id res chain seq x y z
N MET A 1 18.66 -37.76 -93.24
CA MET A 1 18.26 -38.19 -94.61
C MET A 1 17.12 -37.30 -95.05
N ALA A 2 17.41 -36.36 -95.93
CA ALA A 2 16.92 -36.32 -97.32
C ALA A 2 15.58 -35.55 -97.38
N ALA A 3 15.60 -34.25 -97.65
CA ALA A 3 15.78 -33.62 -98.97
C ALA A 3 14.52 -33.72 -99.86
N ALA A 4 14.02 -32.55 -100.26
CA ALA A 4 13.60 -32.17 -101.62
C ALA A 4 12.31 -31.33 -101.58
N THR A 5 12.32 -30.02 -101.84
CA THR A 5 12.49 -29.32 -103.14
C THR A 5 11.22 -29.30 -103.99
N GLY A 6 10.73 -28.09 -104.31
CA GLY A 6 9.99 -27.82 -105.54
C GLY A 6 8.84 -26.81 -105.37
N LEU A 7 9.00 -25.51 -105.77
CA LEU A 7 8.75 -24.96 -107.13
C LEU A 7 7.23 -24.72 -107.36
N ARG A 8 6.65 -23.62 -107.83
CA ARG A 8 6.97 -22.37 -108.60
C ARG A 8 5.76 -21.42 -108.31
N ARG A 9 5.89 -20.10 -108.06
CA ARG A 9 5.92 -18.95 -109.02
C ARG A 9 4.89 -19.04 -110.18
N PRO A 10 4.37 -17.93 -110.76
CA PRO A 10 4.53 -16.50 -110.42
C PRO A 10 3.31 -15.56 -110.74
N ARG A 11 3.51 -14.24 -110.55
CA ARG A 11 3.10 -13.12 -111.46
C ARG A 11 1.58 -12.78 -111.55
N GLU A 12 1.04 -11.55 -111.56
CA GLU A 12 1.46 -10.19 -111.93
C GLU A 12 0.40 -9.16 -111.47
N LEU A 13 0.82 -7.91 -111.20
CA LEU A 13 0.18 -6.63 -111.61
C LEU A 13 -1.26 -6.30 -111.12
N VAL A 14 -1.72 -5.08 -110.83
CA VAL A 14 -1.24 -3.70 -111.04
C VAL A 14 -2.13 -2.76 -110.21
N HIS A 15 -1.48 -1.74 -109.64
CA HIS A 15 -1.91 -0.37 -109.32
C HIS A 15 -3.39 -0.02 -109.10
N SER A 16 -3.64 0.67 -107.99
CA SER A 16 -4.56 1.82 -107.96
C SER A 16 -4.06 2.87 -106.98
N LEU A 17 -3.85 4.06 -107.52
CA LEU A 17 -3.27 5.26 -106.94
C LEU A 17 -4.25 6.00 -106.00
N ALA A 18 -3.63 6.72 -105.05
CA ALA A 18 -3.95 8.07 -104.60
C ALA A 18 -5.27 8.34 -103.83
N LEU A 19 -5.14 8.83 -102.60
CA LEU A 19 -5.44 10.24 -102.30
C LEU A 19 -4.95 10.64 -100.89
N LEU A 20 -4.28 11.79 -100.83
CA LEU A 20 -3.85 12.51 -99.64
C LEU A 20 -5.04 13.02 -98.82
N GLY A 21 -4.87 13.13 -97.50
CA GLY A 21 -5.71 14.02 -96.70
C GLY A 21 -5.53 13.90 -95.18
N ALA A 22 -4.77 14.83 -94.60
CA ALA A 22 -4.89 15.43 -93.25
C ALA A 22 -5.00 14.51 -92.01
N LEU A 23 -4.00 14.45 -91.12
CA LEU A 23 -3.76 15.40 -90.01
C LEU A 23 -4.93 15.52 -89.01
N SER A 24 -4.88 14.80 -87.88
CA SER A 24 -5.02 15.36 -86.51
C SER A 24 -5.44 14.34 -85.43
N ALA A 25 -4.58 14.23 -84.42
CA ALA A 25 -4.90 14.30 -82.99
C ALA A 25 -5.68 13.18 -82.26
N LEU A 26 -4.88 12.46 -81.45
CA LEU A 26 -5.03 12.20 -80.02
C LEU A 26 -6.18 11.31 -79.49
N TRP A 27 -5.73 10.22 -78.87
CA TRP A 27 -6.48 9.23 -78.11
C TRP A 27 -7.21 9.82 -76.90
N ALA A 28 -8.49 9.49 -76.76
CA ALA A 28 -9.24 9.63 -75.51
C ALA A 28 -9.14 8.32 -74.71
N LEU A 29 -8.33 8.30 -73.64
CA LEU A 29 -8.40 7.27 -72.59
C LEU A 29 -9.39 7.73 -71.50
N PRO A 30 -10.29 6.85 -71.01
CA PRO A 30 -11.15 7.19 -69.89
C PRO A 30 -10.33 7.14 -68.58
N LEU A 31 -10.33 8.25 -67.84
CA LEU A 31 -9.79 8.31 -66.48
C LEU A 31 -10.64 7.42 -65.56
N ALA A 32 -10.09 6.26 -65.19
CA ALA A 32 -10.63 5.47 -64.09
C ALA A 32 -10.45 6.24 -62.77
N THR A 33 -11.55 6.67 -62.17
CA THR A 33 -11.57 7.27 -60.84
C THR A 33 -11.14 6.23 -59.80
N LEU A 34 -9.92 6.36 -59.28
CA LEU A 34 -9.41 5.57 -58.18
C LEU A 34 -10.16 5.98 -56.90
N ALA A 35 -11.14 5.18 -56.46
CA ALA A 35 -11.78 5.37 -55.17
C ALA A 35 -10.76 5.10 -54.06
N ALA A 36 -10.35 6.14 -53.34
CA ALA A 36 -9.51 6.00 -52.17
C ALA A 36 -10.27 5.22 -51.08
N ALA A 37 -9.82 4.01 -50.75
CA ALA A 37 -10.34 3.26 -49.62
C ALA A 37 -10.06 4.04 -48.32
N PRO A 38 -11.01 4.13 -47.37
CA PRO A 38 -10.76 4.78 -46.09
C PRO A 38 -9.70 3.98 -45.34
N VAL A 39 -8.56 4.62 -45.06
CA VAL A 39 -7.55 4.08 -44.16
C VAL A 39 -8.20 4.00 -42.78
N ALA A 40 -8.48 2.77 -42.32
CA ALA A 40 -8.97 2.52 -40.97
C ALA A 40 -7.93 3.06 -39.97
N THR A 41 -8.22 4.21 -39.37
CA THR A 41 -7.36 4.82 -38.37
C THR A 41 -7.46 3.95 -37.12
N ALA A 42 -6.38 3.25 -36.79
CA ALA A 42 -6.34 2.44 -35.58
C ALA A 42 -6.55 3.34 -34.35
N PRO A 43 -7.41 2.97 -33.39
CA PRO A 43 -7.60 3.73 -32.17
C PRO A 43 -6.26 3.87 -31.44
N LYS A 44 -5.94 5.08 -30.98
CA LYS A 44 -4.72 5.29 -30.18
C LYS A 44 -4.94 4.66 -28.80
N PRO A 45 -4.15 3.65 -28.40
CA PRO A 45 -4.35 3.02 -27.10
C PRO A 45 -4.01 4.01 -25.98
N ALA A 46 -4.82 4.00 -24.93
CA ALA A 46 -4.54 4.75 -23.72
C ALA A 46 -3.39 4.08 -22.95
N VAL A 47 -2.52 4.88 -22.35
CA VAL A 47 -1.37 4.39 -21.58
C VAL A 47 -1.78 4.18 -20.13
N CYS A 48 -1.34 3.08 -19.53
CA CYS A 48 -1.55 2.77 -18.13
C CYS A 48 -0.26 2.27 -17.45
N LEU A 49 -0.28 2.26 -16.11
CA LEU A 49 0.78 1.75 -15.25
C LEU A 49 0.21 0.68 -14.31
N ILE A 50 0.85 -0.47 -14.26
CA ILE A 50 0.53 -1.58 -13.37
C ILE A 50 1.36 -1.41 -12.10
N GLU A 51 0.71 -1.25 -10.96
CA GLU A 51 1.28 -1.04 -9.65
C GLU A 51 0.85 -2.15 -8.67
N PRO A 52 1.53 -2.29 -7.51
CA PRO A 52 1.02 -3.10 -6.42
C PRO A 52 -0.31 -2.53 -5.90
N ASP A 53 -1.19 -3.39 -5.40
CA ASP A 53 -2.45 -2.94 -4.81
C ASP A 53 -2.22 -2.10 -3.55
N SER A 54 -1.32 -2.56 -2.69
CA SER A 54 -0.85 -1.83 -1.52
C SER A 54 0.60 -2.16 -1.20
N VAL A 55 1.27 -1.24 -0.50
CA VAL A 55 2.64 -1.38 -0.03
C VAL A 55 2.67 -1.02 1.45
N ALA A 56 3.30 -1.86 2.26
CA ALA A 56 3.53 -1.61 3.67
C ALA A 56 5.02 -1.55 3.97
N GLU A 57 5.42 -0.49 4.65
CA GLU A 57 6.72 -0.40 5.31
C GLU A 57 6.60 -1.03 6.69
N VAL A 58 7.33 -2.11 6.91
CA VAL A 58 7.27 -2.91 8.13
C VAL A 58 8.41 -2.49 9.05
N GLY A 59 8.09 -1.80 10.14
CA GLY A 59 9.02 -1.39 11.19
C GLY A 59 8.97 -2.29 12.44
N SER A 60 9.88 -2.04 13.38
CA SER A 60 9.79 -2.62 14.72
C SER A 60 8.96 -1.73 15.65
N GLN A 61 8.20 -2.34 16.57
CA GLN A 61 7.52 -1.60 17.65
C GLN A 61 8.45 -1.30 18.83
N VAL A 62 9.58 -2.00 18.91
CA VAL A 62 10.55 -1.89 20.01
C VAL A 62 11.97 -1.76 19.48
N VAL A 63 12.79 -1.01 20.21
CA VAL A 63 14.23 -0.93 19.94
C VAL A 63 14.90 -2.26 20.25
N GLY A 64 15.81 -2.72 19.39
CA GLY A 64 16.52 -3.99 19.61
C GLY A 64 17.59 -4.28 18.58
N LEU A 65 18.32 -5.37 18.79
CA LEU A 65 19.29 -5.89 17.82
C LEU A 65 18.64 -6.94 16.94
N VAL A 66 18.85 -6.90 15.63
CA VAL A 66 18.40 -7.95 14.71
C VAL A 66 19.20 -9.23 14.99
N GLU A 67 18.53 -10.26 15.48
CA GLU A 67 19.10 -11.59 15.71
C GLU A 67 19.06 -12.41 14.43
N ARG A 68 17.90 -12.42 13.74
CA ARG A 68 17.67 -13.21 12.53
C ARG A 68 16.72 -12.51 11.57
N LEU A 69 17.00 -12.69 10.28
CA LEU A 69 16.10 -12.36 9.17
C LEU A 69 15.57 -13.68 8.60
N HIS A 70 14.25 -13.80 8.49
CA HIS A 70 13.59 -15.04 8.05
C HIS A 70 13.20 -15.04 6.58
N VAL A 71 13.41 -13.92 5.89
CA VAL A 71 12.95 -13.69 4.52
C VAL A 71 13.99 -12.93 3.72
N GLU A 72 14.02 -13.19 2.41
CA GLU A 72 14.86 -12.45 1.46
C GLU A 72 14.05 -11.61 0.48
N ARG A 73 14.73 -10.70 -0.22
CA ARG A 73 14.12 -9.88 -1.26
C ARG A 73 13.57 -10.75 -2.39
N GLY A 74 12.34 -10.50 -2.79
CA GLY A 74 11.63 -11.26 -3.83
C GLY A 74 10.87 -12.48 -3.29
N GLU A 75 11.02 -12.82 -2.02
CA GLU A 75 10.27 -13.91 -1.40
C GLU A 75 8.82 -13.52 -1.13
N SER A 76 7.91 -14.50 -1.28
CA SER A 76 6.49 -14.33 -0.94
C SER A 76 6.27 -14.60 0.56
N VAL A 77 5.50 -13.73 1.19
CA VAL A 77 5.20 -13.77 2.63
C VAL A 77 3.71 -13.75 2.87
N ARG A 78 3.27 -14.35 3.98
CA ARG A 78 1.87 -14.32 4.43
C ARG A 78 1.67 -13.33 5.57
N ALA A 79 0.46 -12.79 5.69
CA ALA A 79 0.06 -12.02 6.86
C ALA A 79 0.31 -12.84 8.14
N GLY A 80 0.93 -12.21 9.14
CA GLY A 80 1.32 -12.83 10.41
C GLY A 80 2.61 -13.64 10.38
N GLN A 81 3.24 -13.85 9.21
CA GLN A 81 4.54 -14.53 9.11
C GLN A 81 5.64 -13.68 9.76
N ALA A 82 6.48 -14.31 10.59
CA ALA A 82 7.65 -13.64 11.16
C ALA A 82 8.67 -13.31 10.06
N LEU A 83 9.06 -12.04 9.97
CA LEU A 83 10.03 -11.52 9.02
C LEU A 83 11.38 -11.29 9.67
N VAL A 84 11.37 -10.72 10.88
CA VAL A 84 12.57 -10.39 11.66
C VAL A 84 12.40 -10.87 13.09
N SER A 85 13.44 -11.48 13.64
CA SER A 85 13.58 -11.73 15.07
C SER A 85 14.61 -10.78 15.65
N LEU A 86 14.21 -10.05 16.67
CA LEU A 86 15.09 -9.26 17.51
C LEU A 86 15.61 -10.13 18.65
N ARG A 87 16.82 -9.80 19.14
CA ARG A 87 17.35 -10.44 20.36
C ARG A 87 16.36 -10.26 21.50
N ALA A 88 16.08 -11.37 22.16
CA ALA A 88 15.00 -11.48 23.14
C ALA A 88 15.42 -12.24 24.41
N ASP A 89 16.72 -12.29 24.72
CA ASP A 89 17.25 -13.14 25.78
C ASP A 89 16.67 -12.80 27.14
N VAL A 90 16.56 -11.50 27.45
CA VAL A 90 16.00 -10.98 28.70
C VAL A 90 14.49 -11.19 28.74
N GLU A 91 13.78 -10.89 27.65
CA GLU A 91 12.33 -11.04 27.55
C GLU A 91 11.91 -12.51 27.66
N ARG A 92 12.68 -13.41 27.05
CA ARG A 92 12.45 -14.86 27.12
C ARG A 92 12.67 -15.38 28.54
N ALA A 93 13.72 -14.92 29.22
CA ALA A 93 13.96 -15.26 30.62
C ALA A 93 12.85 -14.74 31.54
N ASN A 94 12.40 -13.49 31.34
CA ASN A 94 11.31 -12.90 32.10
C ASN A 94 9.97 -13.63 31.88
N ALA A 95 9.65 -13.96 30.63
CA ALA A 95 8.46 -14.75 30.30
C ALA A 95 8.50 -16.12 30.97
N HIS A 96 9.66 -16.79 30.98
CA HIS A 96 9.83 -18.07 31.66
C HIS A 96 9.64 -17.97 33.18
N VAL A 97 10.17 -16.92 33.82
CA VAL A 97 9.97 -16.67 35.26
C VAL A 97 8.48 -16.43 35.56
N ALA A 98 7.81 -15.62 34.75
CA ALA A 98 6.38 -15.34 34.91
C ALA A 98 5.52 -16.58 34.69
N ASP A 99 5.84 -17.41 33.69
CA ASP A 99 5.15 -18.68 33.42
C ASP A 99 5.29 -19.65 34.59
N THR A 100 6.51 -19.80 35.11
CA THR A 100 6.78 -20.65 36.29
C THR A 100 5.95 -20.20 37.49
N ARG A 101 5.90 -18.88 37.78
CA ARG A 101 5.08 -18.34 38.88
C ARG A 101 3.59 -18.55 38.68
N ALA A 102 3.09 -18.34 37.47
CA ALA A 102 1.68 -18.54 37.13
C ALA A 102 1.24 -20.01 37.25
N GLY A 103 2.18 -20.95 37.05
CA GLY A 103 1.96 -22.38 37.23
C GLY A 103 1.94 -22.86 38.69
N ILE A 104 2.37 -22.04 39.66
CA ILE A 104 2.35 -22.40 41.07
C ILE A 104 0.93 -22.23 41.63
N ASP A 105 0.34 -23.34 42.08
CA ASP A 105 -1.01 -23.39 42.66
C ASP A 105 -1.03 -23.81 44.14
N ALA A 106 0.14 -23.95 44.76
CA ALA A 106 0.31 -24.53 46.09
C ALA A 106 -0.52 -23.80 47.17
N ASP A 107 -0.52 -22.47 47.16
CA ASP A 107 -1.28 -21.65 48.11
C ASP A 107 -2.79 -21.82 47.94
N VAL A 108 -3.26 -21.93 46.68
CA VAL A 108 -4.67 -22.18 46.37
C VAL A 108 -5.08 -23.56 46.89
N ARG A 109 -4.25 -24.59 46.67
CA ARG A 109 -4.50 -25.94 47.18
C ARG A 109 -4.50 -26.00 48.71
N ALA A 110 -3.54 -25.35 49.36
CA ALA A 110 -3.47 -25.29 50.82
C ALA A 110 -4.68 -24.56 51.43
N ALA A 111 -5.08 -23.43 50.86
CA ALA A 111 -6.25 -22.68 51.30
C ALA A 111 -7.56 -23.43 51.04
N ALA A 112 -7.66 -24.15 49.92
CA ALA A 112 -8.83 -24.97 49.59
C ALA A 112 -8.99 -26.15 50.57
N ALA A 113 -7.91 -26.84 50.90
CA ALA A 113 -7.92 -27.91 51.90
C ALA A 113 -8.31 -27.37 53.30
N SER A 114 -7.81 -26.18 53.65
CA SER A 114 -8.17 -25.51 54.91
C SER A 114 -9.66 -25.15 54.96
N LEU A 115 -10.22 -24.66 53.86
CA LEU A 115 -11.64 -24.38 53.74
C LEU A 115 -12.48 -25.65 53.85
N ASP A 116 -12.10 -26.74 53.18
CA ASP A 116 -12.82 -28.01 53.27
C ASP A 116 -12.87 -28.52 54.72
N LEU A 117 -11.73 -28.51 55.43
CA LEU A 117 -11.68 -28.86 56.84
C LEU A 117 -12.61 -27.99 57.69
N ALA A 118 -12.58 -26.66 57.50
CA ALA A 118 -13.42 -25.73 58.24
C ALA A 118 -14.92 -25.91 57.92
N GLN A 119 -15.26 -26.23 56.67
CA GLN A 119 -16.63 -26.57 56.26
C GLN A 119 -17.11 -27.86 56.93
N GLN A 120 -16.28 -28.88 57.01
CA GLN A 120 -16.62 -30.13 57.70
C GLN A 120 -16.83 -29.90 59.21
N LYS A 121 -15.99 -29.07 59.85
CA LYS A 121 -16.16 -28.69 61.26
C LYS A 121 -17.47 -27.94 61.49
N PHE A 122 -17.78 -26.94 60.65
CA PHE A 122 -19.03 -26.20 60.73
C PHE A 122 -20.25 -27.09 60.55
N LYS A 123 -20.25 -28.00 59.56
CA LYS A 123 -21.34 -28.97 59.35
C LYS A 123 -21.55 -29.87 60.57
N ARG A 124 -20.46 -30.35 61.19
CA ARG A 124 -20.51 -31.16 62.42
C ARG A 124 -21.05 -30.37 63.60
N ALA A 125 -20.56 -29.16 63.84
CA ALA A 125 -21.06 -28.29 64.91
C ALA A 125 -22.57 -27.99 64.73
N GLN A 126 -23.01 -27.74 63.50
CA GLN A 126 -24.41 -27.50 63.20
C GLN A 126 -25.31 -28.71 63.49
N ALA A 127 -24.83 -29.93 63.26
CA ALA A 127 -25.56 -31.15 63.63
C ALA A 127 -25.64 -31.32 65.16
N LEU A 128 -24.53 -31.11 65.86
CA LEU A 128 -24.45 -31.27 67.32
C LEU A 128 -25.26 -30.23 68.10
N VAL A 129 -25.36 -28.98 67.62
CA VAL A 129 -26.24 -27.97 68.23
C VAL A 129 -27.71 -28.38 68.12
N LYS A 130 -28.15 -28.95 66.99
CA LYS A 130 -29.54 -29.44 66.83
C LYS A 130 -29.89 -30.54 67.82
N GLU A 131 -28.89 -31.33 68.21
CA GLU A 131 -29.00 -32.38 69.21
C GLU A 131 -28.69 -31.88 70.64
N SER A 132 -28.46 -30.56 70.82
CA SER A 132 -28.12 -29.92 72.11
C SER A 132 -26.83 -30.43 72.77
N PHE A 133 -25.90 -31.01 71.98
CA PHE A 133 -24.61 -31.53 72.48
C PHE A 133 -23.50 -30.48 72.59
N VAL A 134 -23.62 -29.33 71.92
CA VAL A 134 -22.63 -28.23 71.97
C VAL A 134 -23.33 -26.88 72.05
N SER A 135 -22.62 -25.84 72.51
CA SER A 135 -23.17 -24.49 72.65
C SER A 135 -23.26 -23.73 71.32
N ASP A 136 -24.16 -22.75 71.24
CA ASP A 136 -24.26 -21.84 70.10
C ASP A 136 -22.95 -21.08 69.84
N GLN A 137 -22.19 -20.77 70.89
CA GLN A 137 -20.86 -20.17 70.78
C GLN A 137 -19.90 -21.06 69.97
N ALA A 138 -19.96 -22.39 70.13
CA ALA A 138 -19.11 -23.31 69.37
C ALA A 138 -19.50 -23.34 67.87
N LEU A 139 -20.80 -23.22 67.57
CA LEU A 139 -21.27 -23.10 66.19
C LEU A 139 -20.82 -21.79 65.55
N GLU A 140 -20.94 -20.67 66.26
CA GLU A 140 -20.53 -19.35 65.75
C GLU A 140 -19.01 -19.26 65.53
N GLN A 141 -18.23 -19.90 66.41
CA GLN A 141 -16.79 -20.05 66.22
C GLN A 141 -16.47 -20.86 64.95
N ALA A 142 -17.12 -22.01 64.75
CA ALA A 142 -16.92 -22.83 63.56
C ALA A 142 -17.37 -22.12 62.26
N ARG A 143 -18.41 -21.27 62.34
CA ARG A 143 -18.88 -20.43 61.24
C ARG A 143 -17.82 -19.39 60.86
N SER A 144 -17.28 -18.70 61.86
CA SER A 144 -16.24 -17.68 61.70
C SER A 144 -14.96 -18.28 61.11
N GLU A 145 -14.53 -19.46 61.57
CA GLU A 145 -13.38 -20.20 61.02
C GLU A 145 -13.57 -20.57 59.55
N ARG A 146 -14.76 -21.05 59.18
CA ARG A 146 -15.12 -21.36 57.78
C ARG A 146 -15.08 -20.09 56.91
N GLU A 147 -15.64 -18.99 57.40
CA GLU A 147 -15.65 -17.72 56.66
C GLU A 147 -14.24 -17.17 56.47
N LEU A 148 -13.40 -17.21 57.51
CA LEU A 148 -11.99 -16.85 57.41
C LEU A 148 -11.24 -17.73 56.39
N ALA A 149 -11.46 -19.04 56.41
CA ALA A 149 -10.85 -19.95 55.44
C ALA A 149 -11.32 -19.67 54.00
N ALA A 150 -12.59 -19.27 53.82
CA ALA A 150 -13.13 -18.89 52.52
C ALA A 150 -12.46 -17.61 52.00
N GLN A 151 -12.24 -16.61 52.86
CA GLN A 151 -11.52 -15.40 52.48
C GLN A 151 -10.05 -15.68 52.12
N ARG A 152 -9.38 -16.57 52.85
CA ARG A 152 -8.01 -16.99 52.51
C ARG A 152 -7.93 -17.67 51.14
N LEU A 153 -8.91 -18.53 50.82
CA LEU A 153 -8.99 -19.14 49.49
C LEU A 153 -9.24 -18.09 48.40
N ALA A 154 -10.13 -17.11 48.65
CA ALA A 154 -10.38 -16.02 47.73
C ALA A 154 -9.11 -15.19 47.49
N GLN A 155 -8.36 -14.87 48.54
CA GLN A 155 -7.07 -14.18 48.46
C GLN A 155 -6.05 -14.98 47.63
N ALA A 156 -5.88 -16.27 47.90
CA ALA A 156 -4.94 -17.11 47.17
C ALA A 156 -5.29 -17.20 45.68
N ARG A 157 -6.57 -17.32 45.34
CA ARG A 157 -7.05 -17.29 43.95
C ARG A 157 -6.81 -15.94 43.28
N GLY A 158 -7.06 -14.84 43.99
CA GLY A 158 -6.76 -13.50 43.49
C GLY A 158 -5.27 -13.33 43.17
N GLN A 159 -4.39 -13.82 44.05
CA GLN A 159 -2.95 -13.79 43.81
C GLN A 159 -2.54 -14.65 42.59
N GLN A 160 -3.11 -15.85 42.46
CA GLN A 160 -2.87 -16.69 41.29
C GLN A 160 -3.31 -15.99 40.00
N GLN A 161 -4.46 -15.31 40.02
CA GLN A 161 -4.95 -14.55 38.87
C GLN A 161 -3.99 -13.42 38.49
N ILE A 162 -3.40 -12.72 39.45
CA ILE A 162 -2.38 -11.69 39.20
C ILE A 162 -1.18 -12.30 38.47
N TYR A 163 -0.63 -13.42 38.95
CA TYR A 163 0.50 -14.08 38.27
C TYR A 163 0.15 -14.52 36.84
N GLN A 164 -1.07 -14.98 36.59
CA GLN A 164 -1.52 -15.30 35.23
C GLN A 164 -1.57 -14.06 34.33
N GLN A 165 -1.94 -12.89 34.85
CA GLN A 165 -1.90 -11.64 34.08
C GLN A 165 -0.46 -11.18 33.82
N GLU A 166 0.41 -11.27 34.82
CA GLU A 166 1.85 -10.94 34.67
C GLU A 166 2.50 -11.79 33.58
N ARG A 167 2.18 -13.09 33.52
CA ARG A 167 2.61 -13.96 32.43
C ARG A 167 2.16 -13.44 31.07
N ARG A 168 0.88 -13.06 30.92
CA ARG A 168 0.36 -12.53 29.64
C ARG A 168 1.08 -11.26 29.21
N VAL A 169 1.42 -10.39 30.17
CA VAL A 169 2.20 -9.18 29.90
C VAL A 169 3.62 -9.53 29.42
N ALA A 170 4.29 -10.48 30.09
CA ALA A 170 5.63 -10.92 29.68
C ALA A 170 5.62 -11.61 28.30
N ASP A 171 4.61 -12.44 28.02
CA ASP A 171 4.42 -13.09 26.72
C ASP A 171 4.18 -12.05 25.60
N ALA A 172 3.39 -11.01 25.87
CA ALA A 172 3.16 -9.92 24.93
C ALA A 172 4.46 -9.15 24.63
N GLN A 173 5.23 -8.82 25.66
CA GLN A 173 6.54 -8.16 25.50
C GLN A 173 7.52 -9.01 24.70
N LEU A 174 7.57 -10.33 24.93
CA LEU A 174 8.35 -11.26 24.13
C LEU A 174 7.85 -11.31 22.68
N GLY A 175 6.53 -11.27 22.48
CA GLY A 175 5.91 -11.20 21.15
C GLY A 175 6.35 -9.99 20.32
N LEU A 176 6.60 -8.84 20.96
CA LEU A 176 7.12 -7.64 20.29
C LEU A 176 8.53 -7.83 19.72
N ARG A 177 9.28 -8.84 20.18
CA ARG A 177 10.61 -9.19 19.64
C ARG A 177 10.53 -9.94 18.30
N SER A 178 9.34 -10.28 17.81
CA SER A 178 9.13 -10.83 16.47
C SER A 178 8.34 -9.85 15.62
N VAL A 179 8.99 -9.29 14.59
CA VAL A 179 8.34 -8.42 13.62
C VAL A 179 7.68 -9.28 12.55
N LYS A 180 6.36 -9.14 12.41
CA LYS A 180 5.53 -9.96 11.51
C LYS A 180 5.00 -9.12 10.34
N SER A 181 4.72 -9.77 9.22
CA SER A 181 4.10 -9.10 8.08
C SER A 181 2.65 -8.72 8.38
N PRO A 182 2.21 -7.47 8.14
CA PRO A 182 0.81 -7.09 8.30
C PRO A 182 -0.07 -7.58 7.13
N LEU A 183 0.55 -7.90 5.98
CA LEU A 183 -0.14 -8.28 4.74
C LEU A 183 0.55 -9.45 4.05
N SER A 184 -0.20 -10.16 3.20
CA SER A 184 0.33 -11.22 2.34
C SER A 184 0.80 -10.60 1.02
N GLY A 185 2.05 -10.82 0.64
CA GLY A 185 2.64 -10.15 -0.52
C GLY A 185 4.06 -10.60 -0.79
N VAL A 186 4.85 -9.76 -1.45
CA VAL A 186 6.25 -10.02 -1.78
C VAL A 186 7.15 -8.98 -1.13
N VAL A 187 8.29 -9.42 -0.61
CA VAL A 187 9.32 -8.54 -0.05
C VAL A 187 10.00 -7.77 -1.18
N VAL A 188 9.77 -6.46 -1.23
CA VAL A 188 10.30 -5.58 -2.28
C VAL A 188 11.71 -5.11 -1.94
N GLU A 189 11.92 -4.70 -0.70
CA GLU A 189 13.17 -4.14 -0.21
C GLU A 189 13.42 -4.56 1.24
N ARG A 190 14.70 -4.65 1.59
CA ARG A 190 15.21 -4.92 2.93
C ARG A 190 16.17 -3.79 3.30
N TYR A 191 15.90 -3.12 4.42
CA TYR A 191 16.66 -1.96 4.88
C TYR A 191 17.68 -2.28 5.97
N VAL A 192 17.62 -3.48 6.55
CA VAL A 192 18.44 -3.86 7.71
C VAL A 192 19.17 -5.17 7.51
N ASN A 193 20.28 -5.35 8.22
CA ASN A 193 21.07 -6.57 8.25
C ASN A 193 21.05 -7.25 9.63
N VAL A 194 21.40 -8.54 9.66
CA VAL A 194 21.62 -9.26 10.93
C VAL A 194 22.74 -8.58 11.72
N GLY A 195 22.55 -8.39 13.02
CA GLY A 195 23.48 -7.68 13.89
C GLY A 195 23.32 -6.16 13.91
N GLU A 196 22.42 -5.59 13.09
CA GLU A 196 22.12 -4.15 13.14
C GLU A 196 21.18 -3.83 14.31
N ARG A 197 21.34 -2.62 14.89
CA ARG A 197 20.42 -2.09 15.89
C ARG A 197 19.30 -1.32 15.21
N VAL A 198 18.06 -1.66 15.54
CA VAL A 198 16.85 -1.09 14.94
C VAL A 198 16.07 -0.26 15.94
N GLU A 199 15.52 0.85 15.45
CA GLU A 199 14.73 1.82 16.22
C GLU A 199 13.48 2.18 15.39
N GLU A 200 13.25 3.46 15.05
CA GLU A 200 12.00 3.93 14.44
C GLU A 200 11.96 3.90 12.90
N ARG A 201 12.87 3.15 12.26
CA ARG A 201 12.95 3.07 10.78
C ARG A 201 12.31 1.80 10.24
N PRO A 202 11.74 1.83 9.01
CA PRO A 202 11.30 0.63 8.31
C PRO A 202 12.43 -0.41 8.21
N LEU A 203 12.10 -1.68 8.44
CA LEU A 203 13.02 -2.82 8.33
C LEU A 203 12.92 -3.48 6.96
N LEU A 204 11.69 -3.65 6.47
CA LEU A 204 11.37 -4.24 5.17
C LEU A 204 10.24 -3.46 4.51
N ARG A 205 10.14 -3.57 3.19
CA ARG A 205 8.98 -3.13 2.41
C ARG A 205 8.31 -4.33 1.77
N VAL A 206 7.03 -4.53 2.04
CA VAL A 206 6.23 -5.63 1.49
C VAL A 206 5.13 -5.07 0.61
N ALA A 207 4.94 -5.63 -0.57
CA ALA A 207 3.92 -5.19 -1.53
C ALA A 207 2.94 -6.33 -1.87
N VAL A 208 1.65 -6.00 -1.90
CA VAL A 208 0.60 -6.89 -2.38
C VAL A 208 0.58 -6.81 -3.90
N ILE A 209 0.89 -7.93 -4.56
CA ILE A 209 0.92 -8.03 -6.03
C ILE A 209 -0.13 -9.00 -6.57
N ASP A 210 -1.01 -9.51 -5.72
CA ASP A 210 -2.22 -10.23 -6.13
C ASP A 210 -3.40 -9.79 -5.24
N PRO A 211 -4.36 -9.03 -5.78
CA PRO A 211 -4.40 -8.51 -7.15
C PRO A 211 -3.38 -7.39 -7.39
N LEU A 212 -3.14 -7.06 -8.66
CA LEU A 212 -2.44 -5.84 -9.09
C LEU A 212 -3.44 -4.69 -9.28
N ARG A 213 -2.96 -3.45 -9.09
CA ARG A 213 -3.70 -2.23 -9.40
C ARG A 213 -3.21 -1.66 -10.71
N VAL A 214 -4.12 -1.35 -11.62
CA VAL A 214 -3.76 -0.62 -12.85
C VAL A 214 -4.28 0.80 -12.78
N GLU A 215 -3.39 1.76 -12.94
CA GLU A 215 -3.69 3.17 -13.06
C GLU A 215 -3.78 3.56 -14.54
N LEU A 216 -4.97 3.93 -14.97
CA LEU A 216 -5.26 4.35 -16.34
C LEU A 216 -5.62 5.84 -16.35
N MET A 217 -4.94 6.60 -17.21
CA MET A 217 -5.23 8.01 -17.44
C MET A 217 -6.16 8.14 -18.64
N VAL A 218 -7.36 8.70 -18.44
CA VAL A 218 -8.41 8.79 -19.46
C VAL A 218 -8.75 10.26 -19.73
N PRO A 219 -8.89 10.71 -20.99
CA PRO A 219 -9.32 12.08 -21.28
C PRO A 219 -10.71 12.39 -20.74
N THR A 220 -10.92 13.61 -20.26
CA THR A 220 -12.22 14.07 -19.71
C THR A 220 -13.41 13.92 -20.67
N ALA A 221 -13.18 13.91 -21.99
CA ALA A 221 -14.22 13.66 -23.00
C ALA A 221 -14.92 12.29 -22.85
N LEU A 222 -14.24 11.31 -22.22
CA LEU A 222 -14.78 9.98 -21.96
C LEU A 222 -15.34 9.85 -20.53
N TYR A 223 -15.42 10.93 -19.77
CA TYR A 223 -16.01 10.92 -18.44
C TYR A 223 -17.48 10.50 -18.50
N GLY A 224 -17.87 9.52 -17.70
CA GLY A 224 -19.21 8.92 -17.72
C GLY A 224 -19.37 7.69 -18.63
N SER A 225 -18.47 7.48 -19.61
CA SER A 225 -18.47 6.26 -20.45
C SER A 225 -17.92 5.04 -19.69
N ILE A 226 -16.98 5.26 -18.77
CA ILE A 226 -16.38 4.21 -17.94
C ILE A 226 -17.07 4.21 -16.59
N GLN A 227 -17.68 3.09 -16.23
CA GLN A 227 -18.39 2.90 -14.98
C GLN A 227 -17.71 1.84 -14.11
N ARG A 228 -17.90 1.95 -12.79
CA ARG A 228 -17.44 0.95 -11.82
C ARG A 228 -18.05 -0.41 -12.17
N GLY A 229 -17.23 -1.47 -12.13
CA GLY A 229 -17.61 -2.83 -12.53
C GLY A 229 -17.44 -3.12 -14.03
N GLY A 230 -17.18 -2.11 -14.85
CA GLY A 230 -16.81 -2.31 -16.26
C GLY A 230 -15.53 -3.13 -16.40
N GLN A 231 -15.41 -3.88 -17.49
CA GLN A 231 -14.21 -4.65 -17.82
C GLN A 231 -13.47 -3.98 -18.96
N LEU A 232 -12.16 -3.82 -18.83
CA LEU A 232 -11.28 -3.32 -19.88
C LEU A 232 -10.19 -4.34 -20.18
N THR A 233 -9.88 -4.51 -21.45
CA THR A 233 -8.77 -5.34 -21.89
C THR A 233 -7.48 -4.54 -21.85
N ILE A 234 -6.51 -5.03 -21.08
CA ILE A 234 -5.22 -4.42 -20.87
C ILE A 234 -4.16 -5.25 -21.58
N ARG A 235 -3.29 -4.59 -22.33
CA ARG A 235 -2.07 -5.18 -22.90
C ARG A 235 -0.86 -4.73 -22.08
N PRO A 236 -0.31 -5.57 -21.19
CA PRO A 236 0.95 -5.28 -20.53
C PRO A 236 2.09 -5.14 -21.54
N GLU A 237 3.02 -4.22 -21.32
CA GLU A 237 4.25 -4.10 -22.10
C GLU A 237 5.31 -5.11 -21.64
N LEU A 238 4.91 -6.39 -21.59
CA LEU A 238 5.77 -7.51 -21.23
C LEU A 238 5.85 -8.47 -22.44
N PRO A 239 7.05 -8.78 -22.98
CA PRO A 239 7.18 -9.64 -24.15
C PRO A 239 6.51 -11.00 -23.95
N GLY A 240 5.71 -11.43 -24.93
CA GLY A 240 5.04 -12.74 -24.91
C GLY A 240 3.80 -12.84 -24.01
N GLN A 241 3.37 -11.76 -23.35
CA GLN A 241 2.11 -11.75 -22.60
C GLN A 241 0.89 -11.47 -23.47
N ALA A 242 -0.16 -12.27 -23.25
CA ALA A 242 -1.47 -12.05 -23.83
C ALA A 242 -2.18 -10.85 -23.18
N PRO A 243 -3.13 -10.21 -23.88
CA PRO A 243 -4.02 -9.24 -23.26
C PRO A 243 -4.77 -9.86 -22.07
N VAL A 244 -4.90 -9.12 -20.98
CA VAL A 244 -5.56 -9.56 -19.74
C VAL A 244 -6.72 -8.62 -19.43
N THR A 245 -7.83 -9.18 -18.99
CA THR A 245 -9.01 -8.40 -18.60
C THR A 245 -8.87 -7.91 -17.16
N ALA A 246 -9.08 -6.62 -16.94
CA ALA A 246 -9.13 -6.01 -15.61
C ALA A 246 -10.49 -5.38 -15.35
N THR A 247 -10.87 -5.28 -14.08
CA THR A 247 -12.17 -4.75 -13.66
C THR A 247 -12.02 -3.36 -13.07
N VAL A 248 -12.83 -2.40 -13.52
CA VAL A 248 -12.83 -1.03 -13.00
C VAL A 248 -13.33 -1.03 -11.55
N ARG A 249 -12.45 -0.67 -10.61
CA ARG A 249 -12.77 -0.56 -9.17
C ARG A 249 -13.20 0.85 -8.81
N GLN A 250 -12.50 1.85 -9.35
CA GLN A 250 -12.72 3.23 -9.00
C GLN A 250 -12.48 4.14 -10.20
N VAL A 251 -13.35 5.14 -10.32
CA VAL A 251 -13.20 6.26 -11.24
C VAL A 251 -13.06 7.50 -10.37
N ASP A 252 -11.97 8.23 -10.54
CA ASP A 252 -11.73 9.44 -9.76
C ASP A 252 -12.74 10.52 -10.14
N LYS A 253 -13.26 11.23 -9.13
CA LYS A 253 -14.18 12.36 -9.32
C LYS A 253 -13.44 13.69 -9.49
N VAL A 254 -12.11 13.68 -9.37
CA VAL A 254 -11.24 14.85 -9.48
C VAL A 254 -10.42 14.71 -10.74
N MET A 255 -10.45 15.74 -11.58
CA MET A 255 -9.74 15.79 -12.86
C MET A 255 -8.40 16.51 -12.68
N ASP A 256 -7.39 16.12 -13.45
CA ASP A 256 -6.14 16.88 -13.57
C ASP A 256 -6.30 17.93 -14.68
N ALA A 257 -6.32 19.21 -14.28
CA ALA A 257 -6.48 20.33 -15.20
C ALA A 257 -5.29 20.52 -16.15
N ALA A 258 -4.08 20.10 -15.77
CA ALA A 258 -2.88 20.27 -16.59
C ALA A 258 -2.87 19.31 -17.79
N SER A 259 -3.33 18.06 -17.58
CA SER A 259 -3.37 17.03 -18.62
C SER A 259 -4.74 16.84 -19.26
N ASN A 260 -5.79 17.46 -18.72
CA ASN A 260 -7.19 17.25 -19.10
C ASN A 260 -7.58 15.76 -19.06
N THR A 261 -7.14 15.05 -18.02
CA THR A 261 -7.42 13.63 -17.80
C THR A 261 -8.00 13.35 -16.42
N PHE A 262 -8.58 12.17 -16.26
CA PHE A 262 -8.96 11.59 -14.98
C PHE A 262 -8.38 10.20 -14.82
N ARG A 263 -8.18 9.82 -13.55
CA ARG A 263 -7.64 8.52 -13.18
C ARG A 263 -8.76 7.49 -13.05
N VAL A 264 -8.52 6.32 -13.63
CA VAL A 264 -9.34 5.12 -13.45
C VAL A 264 -8.45 4.04 -12.85
N ARG A 265 -8.86 3.49 -11.71
CA ARG A 265 -8.18 2.37 -11.07
C ARG A 265 -8.89 1.06 -11.41
N LEU A 266 -8.14 0.14 -12.00
CA LEU A 266 -8.60 -1.21 -12.27
C LEU A 266 -7.92 -2.21 -11.35
N SER A 267 -8.61 -3.31 -11.06
CA SER A 267 -8.04 -4.48 -10.39
C SER A 267 -7.76 -5.56 -11.42
N LEU A 268 -6.53 -6.04 -11.43
CA LEU A 268 -6.01 -7.07 -12.32
C LEU A 268 -5.62 -8.28 -11.47
N PRO A 269 -6.38 -9.39 -11.51
CA PRO A 269 -6.01 -10.63 -10.83
C PRO A 269 -4.63 -11.13 -11.28
N ASN A 270 -3.78 -11.53 -10.35
CA ASN A 270 -2.42 -12.00 -10.64
C ASN A 270 -2.10 -13.30 -9.88
N PRO A 271 -2.86 -14.38 -10.13
CA PRO A 271 -2.66 -15.63 -9.41
C PRO A 271 -1.23 -16.15 -9.62
N ASN A 272 -0.63 -16.63 -8.54
CA ASN A 272 0.76 -17.11 -8.50
C ASN A 272 1.82 -16.04 -8.82
N ASN A 273 1.51 -14.74 -8.65
CA ASN A 273 2.47 -13.64 -8.78
C ASN A 273 3.22 -13.62 -10.14
N ARG A 274 2.53 -14.01 -11.23
CA ARG A 274 3.16 -14.19 -12.56
C ARG A 274 3.58 -12.87 -13.21
N MET A 275 2.87 -11.79 -12.90
CA MET A 275 3.17 -10.44 -13.40
C MET A 275 3.89 -9.63 -12.32
N PRO A 276 5.07 -9.05 -12.63
CA PRO A 276 5.69 -8.08 -11.75
C PRO A 276 4.92 -6.75 -11.79
N ALA A 277 4.93 -6.03 -10.68
CA ALA A 277 4.46 -4.65 -10.62
C ALA A 277 5.50 -3.68 -11.23
N GLY A 278 5.05 -2.49 -11.62
CA GLY A 278 5.86 -1.45 -12.27
C GLY A 278 5.83 -1.49 -13.80
N LEU A 279 5.04 -2.37 -14.41
CA LEU A 279 4.93 -2.50 -15.86
C LEU A 279 4.04 -1.41 -16.45
N ARG A 280 4.44 -0.86 -17.59
CA ARG A 280 3.54 -0.05 -18.43
C ARG A 280 2.56 -0.96 -19.16
N CYS A 281 1.42 -0.40 -19.54
CA CYS A 281 0.41 -1.11 -20.29
C CYS A 281 -0.34 -0.20 -21.24
N LYS A 282 -1.06 -0.82 -22.18
CA LYS A 282 -1.94 -0.17 -23.15
C LYS A 282 -3.36 -0.68 -22.97
N VAL A 283 -4.34 0.21 -23.05
CA VAL A 283 -5.76 -0.12 -22.96
C VAL A 283 -6.48 0.39 -24.19
N ASP A 284 -7.29 -0.47 -24.78
CA ASP A 284 -8.17 -0.10 -25.87
C ASP A 284 -9.46 0.47 -25.26
N LEU A 285 -9.68 1.77 -25.43
CA LEU A 285 -10.84 2.47 -24.89
C LEU A 285 -11.99 2.51 -25.92
N PRO A 286 -13.22 2.15 -25.52
CA PRO A 286 -14.39 2.31 -26.39
C PRO A 286 -14.63 3.81 -26.64
N GLY A 287 -14.58 4.23 -27.91
CA GLY A 287 -14.82 5.62 -28.33
C GLY A 287 -13.59 6.45 -28.70
N MET A 288 -12.36 5.90 -28.61
CA MET A 288 -11.15 6.54 -29.14
C MET A 288 -10.95 6.30 -30.66
N THR A 289 -12.02 6.35 -31.44
CA THR A 289 -11.97 6.41 -32.91
C THR A 289 -11.95 7.88 -33.33
N GLN A 290 -10.83 8.38 -33.88
CA GLN A 290 -10.79 9.78 -34.33
C GLN A 290 -11.60 9.98 -35.62
N ALA A 291 -12.43 11.03 -35.62
CA ALA A 291 -12.67 11.86 -36.79
C ALA A 291 -11.49 12.82 -36.95
N SER A 292 -10.69 12.68 -38.01
CA SER A 292 -9.63 13.63 -38.35
C SER A 292 -10.21 14.69 -39.29
N ALA A 293 -10.36 15.92 -38.81
CA ALA A 293 -10.35 17.12 -39.64
C ALA A 293 -8.87 17.56 -39.71
N ALA A 294 -8.12 17.43 -40.80
CA ALA A 294 -8.41 17.92 -42.14
C ALA A 294 -8.88 19.39 -42.14
N GLU A 295 -8.19 20.27 -41.43
CA GLU A 295 -8.18 21.69 -41.79
C GLU A 295 -6.79 22.32 -41.58
N LEU A 296 -5.87 21.93 -42.46
CA LEU A 296 -4.80 22.83 -42.88
C LEU A 296 -5.44 23.88 -43.79
N ARG A 297 -5.44 25.17 -43.39
CA ARG A 297 -5.34 26.33 -44.29
C ARG A 297 -5.15 27.65 -43.52
N PRO A 298 -4.64 28.72 -44.15
CA PRO A 298 -3.22 29.06 -44.15
C PRO A 298 -2.93 30.41 -43.47
N THR A 299 -1.64 30.70 -43.27
CA THR A 299 -1.11 31.99 -42.81
C THR A 299 -1.55 33.17 -43.68
N PRO A 300 -1.92 34.33 -43.10
CA PRO A 300 -1.90 35.59 -43.82
C PRO A 300 -0.53 36.29 -43.72
N LYS A 301 -0.20 36.93 -44.85
CA LYS A 301 1.06 37.54 -45.28
C LYS A 301 1.61 38.63 -44.36
N ALA A 302 2.95 38.73 -44.37
CA ALA A 302 3.72 39.90 -43.95
C ALA A 302 3.39 41.14 -44.81
N VAL A 303 3.35 42.31 -44.17
CA VAL A 303 3.41 43.64 -44.82
C VAL A 303 4.58 44.42 -44.18
N PRO A 304 5.48 45.03 -44.96
CA PRO A 304 6.58 45.84 -44.46
C PRO A 304 6.25 47.35 -44.43
N GLY A 305 6.90 48.10 -43.52
CA GLY A 305 6.91 49.58 -43.49
C GLY A 305 7.04 50.11 -42.05
N THR A 306 8.25 50.34 -41.54
CA THR A 306 9.03 51.61 -41.51
C THR A 306 8.84 52.42 -40.22
N ALA A 307 9.99 52.88 -39.71
CA ALA A 307 10.28 53.43 -38.39
C ALA A 307 9.82 54.89 -38.17
N GLN A 308 9.65 55.29 -36.90
CA GLN A 308 10.54 56.23 -36.20
C GLN A 308 9.99 56.67 -34.81
N ASP A 309 10.86 56.50 -33.80
CA ASP A 309 11.25 57.41 -32.71
C ASP A 309 10.22 58.21 -31.87
N ALA A 310 10.26 58.03 -30.54
CA ALA A 310 11.02 58.90 -29.60
C ALA A 310 10.39 59.00 -28.19
N ALA A 311 11.28 58.92 -27.18
CA ALA A 311 11.26 59.61 -25.86
C ALA A 311 10.16 59.23 -24.82
N ALA A 312 10.37 59.14 -23.50
CA ALA A 312 11.50 59.28 -22.56
C ALA A 312 10.95 58.84 -21.15
N PRO A 313 11.49 59.23 -19.97
CA PRO A 313 12.47 58.40 -19.26
C PRO A 313 12.20 58.20 -17.75
N ARG A 314 13.19 57.56 -17.10
CA ARG A 314 13.64 57.67 -15.69
C ARG A 314 12.98 56.78 -14.62
N THR A 315 13.82 55.82 -14.22
CA THR A 315 13.92 55.13 -12.94
C THR A 315 14.03 56.09 -11.75
N GLY A 316 13.12 55.96 -10.78
CA GLY A 316 13.29 56.43 -9.40
C GLY A 316 13.96 55.35 -8.55
N THR A 317 15.12 55.63 -7.98
CA THR A 317 15.35 56.07 -6.58
C THR A 317 15.03 55.04 -5.51
N SER A 318 16.06 54.27 -5.15
CA SER A 318 16.25 53.68 -3.83
C SER A 318 16.70 54.76 -2.84
N SER A 319 16.00 54.94 -1.72
CA SER A 319 16.49 55.75 -0.61
C SER A 319 15.85 55.33 0.72
N THR A 320 16.73 55.10 1.69
CA THR A 320 16.58 55.34 3.14
C THR A 320 15.64 54.47 3.98
N SER A 321 16.23 53.69 4.88
CA SER A 321 15.93 53.82 6.31
C SER A 321 17.10 53.31 7.15
N GLY A 322 17.68 54.19 7.95
CA GLY A 322 18.59 53.85 9.03
C GLY A 322 18.13 54.55 10.30
N ALA A 323 18.24 53.86 11.43
CA ALA A 323 18.36 54.43 12.78
C ALA A 323 18.87 53.30 13.69
N ARG A 324 20.15 53.28 14.09
CA ARG A 324 20.82 53.98 15.20
C ARG A 324 20.44 53.48 16.59
N SER A 325 21.47 52.98 17.29
CA SER A 325 21.84 53.12 18.72
C SER A 325 22.37 51.75 19.21
N GLY A 326 23.54 51.57 19.81
CA GLY A 326 24.48 52.47 20.48
C GLY A 326 24.88 51.81 21.81
N PHE A 327 26.17 51.77 22.14
CA PHE A 327 26.74 51.43 23.47
C PHE A 327 26.47 49.99 23.98
N SER A 328 27.26 49.30 24.79
CA SER A 328 28.54 49.53 25.46
C SER A 328 29.04 48.19 26.03
N LEU A 329 30.36 48.11 26.11
CA LEU A 329 31.23 47.36 27.03
C LEU A 329 30.63 46.80 28.37
N PHE A 330 31.35 45.79 28.88
CA PHE A 330 31.53 45.34 30.29
C PHE A 330 30.73 44.11 30.83
N ASN A 331 31.48 43.01 30.98
CA ASN A 331 31.85 42.35 32.26
C ASN A 331 30.99 41.24 32.91
N ARG A 332 31.74 40.21 33.39
CA ARG A 332 31.53 39.26 34.53
C ARG A 332 30.25 38.39 34.56
N ALA A 333 30.36 37.06 34.52
CA ALA A 333 30.80 36.12 35.57
C ALA A 333 29.66 35.61 36.47
N SER A 334 29.75 34.31 36.83
CA SER A 334 29.05 33.59 37.92
C SER A 334 27.51 33.45 37.80
N ALA A 335 26.82 32.45 38.31
CA ALA A 335 27.10 31.14 38.88
C ALA A 335 25.73 30.47 39.18
N GLN A 336 25.69 29.13 39.13
CA GLN A 336 24.99 28.21 40.06
C GLN A 336 23.47 28.21 40.34
N SER A 337 23.08 26.99 40.77
CA SER A 337 21.83 26.48 41.39
C SER A 337 20.75 26.05 40.39
N ASN A 338 20.38 24.77 40.23
CA ASN A 338 20.19 23.62 41.14
C ASN A 338 19.01 23.82 42.11
N THR A 339 17.81 23.33 41.79
CA THR A 339 16.97 22.46 42.65
C THR A 339 15.63 22.06 41.98
N PRO A 340 15.05 20.89 42.35
CA PRO A 340 13.84 20.31 41.77
C PRO A 340 12.56 20.61 42.57
N ALA A 341 11.39 20.51 41.91
CA ALA A 341 10.06 20.69 42.50
C ALA A 341 9.52 19.42 43.22
N PRO A 342 8.60 19.57 44.21
CA PRO A 342 8.39 18.57 45.27
C PRO A 342 7.22 17.59 45.09
N ARG A 343 7.29 16.52 45.90
CA ARG A 343 6.28 15.48 46.16
C ARG A 343 4.95 16.03 46.67
N ALA A 344 3.84 15.53 46.13
CA ALA A 344 2.51 15.65 46.72
C ALA A 344 2.19 14.40 47.55
N SER A 345 1.83 14.61 48.81
CA SER A 345 1.31 13.63 49.76
C SER A 345 0.07 14.22 50.46
N LEU A 346 -0.77 13.32 51.00
CA LEU A 346 -2.03 13.53 51.75
C LEU A 346 -3.28 13.77 50.86
N ARG A 347 -4.47 13.21 51.13
CA ARG A 347 -5.04 12.74 52.39
C ARG A 347 -6.28 11.82 52.15
N MET A 348 -6.44 10.82 53.02
CA MET A 348 -7.68 10.09 53.27
C MET A 348 -8.82 11.04 53.66
N ALA A 349 -10.04 10.74 53.18
CA ALA A 349 -11.28 11.17 53.82
C ALA A 349 -12.20 9.94 53.94
N LEU A 350 -12.39 9.49 55.19
CA LEU A 350 -13.54 8.71 55.62
C LEU A 350 -14.77 9.63 55.62
N ALA A 351 -15.90 9.15 55.12
CA ALA A 351 -17.22 9.63 55.50
C ALA A 351 -18.14 8.42 55.64
N LEU A 352 -18.64 8.25 56.87
CA LEU A 352 -19.78 7.45 57.24
C LEU A 352 -21.05 8.17 56.77
N ASP A 353 -21.98 7.42 56.20
CA ASP A 353 -23.43 7.56 56.39
C ASP A 353 -24.08 6.18 56.18
#